data_AF-A0A8G1TTR1-F1
#
_entry.id   AF-A0A8G1TTR1-F1
#
_cell.length_a   1.000
_cell.length_b   1.000
_cell.length_c   1.000
_cell.angle_alpha   90.00
_cell.angle_beta   90.00
_cell.angle_gamma   90.00
#
_symmetry.space_group_name_H-M   'P 1'
#
loop_
_entity.id
_entity.type
_entity.pdbx_description
1 polymer ?
#
loop_
_entity_poly.entity_id
_entity_poly.type
_entity_poly.pdbx_seq_one_letter_code
_entity_poly.pdbx_strand_id
1 'polypeptide(L)'
;MLAVLRHRYAKDATVTHVAIWNGAQERSEGVSVSIQVGSGLFPNSLDIETIDDALFETVGKMAVLVGAIIDVLEPQYVSVQPQAYSSMKVFDDKPGVGWMLYLPQALTAEQVPEAQALIPVPSAGKKQTGTIIVSVADEVFSLANPSHVDLANRIEMRLVDQDLLPRYADL
;
A
#
# COMPACT_ATOMS: atom_id res chain seq x y z
N MET A 1 23.42 -7.94 12.39
CA MET A 1 22.70 -6.80 11.77
C MET A 1 22.83 -5.51 12.59
N LEU A 2 22.39 -5.47 13.85
CA LEU A 2 22.35 -4.25 14.66
C LEU A 2 23.70 -3.51 14.80
N ALA A 3 24.82 -4.24 14.95
CA ALA A 3 26.15 -3.64 15.00
C ALA A 3 26.55 -2.90 13.71
N VAL A 4 26.14 -3.43 12.55
CA VAL A 4 26.41 -2.82 11.24
C VAL A 4 25.58 -1.54 11.06
N LEU A 5 24.30 -1.59 11.41
CA LEU A 5 23.41 -0.42 11.35
C LEU A 5 23.90 0.70 12.28
N ARG A 6 24.28 0.37 13.53
CA ARG A 6 24.85 1.33 14.49
C ARG A 6 26.12 1.99 13.96
N HIS A 7 26.99 1.24 13.28
CA HIS A 7 28.18 1.82 12.67
C HIS A 7 27.85 2.73 11.49
N ARG A 8 26.93 2.31 10.61
CA ARG A 8 26.53 3.06 9.40
C ARG A 8 25.90 4.42 9.73
N TYR A 9 25.03 4.48 10.73
CA TYR A 9 24.29 5.69 11.09
C TYR A 9 24.91 6.46 12.28
N ALA A 10 26.14 6.11 12.68
CA ALA A 10 26.81 6.76 13.81
C ALA A 10 27.09 8.26 13.60
N LYS A 11 27.13 8.74 12.36
CA LYS A 11 27.54 10.11 11.99
C LYS A 11 26.44 10.96 11.35
N ASP A 12 25.35 10.34 10.91
CA ASP A 12 24.19 11.00 10.30
C ASP A 12 22.94 10.17 10.60
N ALA A 13 22.02 10.77 11.33
CA ALA A 13 20.76 10.16 11.77
C ALA A 13 19.53 10.78 11.08
N THR A 14 19.74 11.62 10.06
CA THR A 14 18.64 12.34 9.40
C THR A 14 17.67 11.40 8.68
N VAL A 15 18.19 10.33 8.07
CA VAL A 15 17.41 9.23 7.49
C VAL A 15 18.09 7.91 7.84
N THR A 16 17.37 7.03 8.53
CA THR A 16 17.80 5.65 8.77
C THR A 16 17.09 4.73 7.78
N HIS A 17 17.84 3.88 7.09
CA HIS A 17 17.28 2.92 6.13
C HIS A 17 17.72 1.50 6.50
N VAL A 18 16.76 0.59 6.61
CA VAL A 18 17.01 -0.81 6.93
C VAL A 18 16.34 -1.67 5.89
N ALA A 19 17.12 -2.48 5.18
CA ALA A 19 16.59 -3.42 4.19
C ALA A 19 17.03 -4.85 4.50
N ILE A 20 16.13 -5.79 4.27
CA ILE A 20 16.35 -7.23 4.32
C ILE A 20 15.76 -7.88 3.07
N TRP A 21 16.27 -9.07 2.74
CA TRP A 21 15.75 -9.90 1.67
C TRP A 21 15.77 -11.36 2.11
N ASN A 22 14.93 -12.20 1.50
CA ASN A 22 14.76 -13.61 1.89
C ASN A 22 15.92 -14.53 1.51
N GLY A 23 16.92 -14.06 0.77
CA GLY A 23 18.10 -14.85 0.40
C GLY A 23 17.93 -15.74 -0.85
N ALA A 24 16.78 -15.69 -1.51
CA ALA A 24 16.47 -16.53 -2.67
C ALA A 24 17.43 -16.25 -3.85
N GLN A 25 18.01 -17.30 -4.43
CA GLN A 25 18.97 -17.11 -5.52
C GLN A 25 18.30 -16.84 -6.86
N GLU A 26 17.10 -17.38 -7.06
CA GLU A 26 16.28 -17.10 -8.23
C GLU A 26 15.53 -15.79 -8.05
N ARG A 27 15.62 -14.92 -9.06
CA ARG A 27 15.02 -13.58 -8.99
C ARG A 27 13.51 -13.66 -8.76
N SER A 28 12.84 -14.63 -9.38
CA SER A 28 11.39 -14.86 -9.29
C SER A 28 10.92 -15.31 -7.91
N GLU A 29 11.81 -15.66 -7.00
CA GLU A 29 11.49 -16.06 -5.63
C GLU A 29 11.92 -15.00 -4.61
N GLY A 30 12.51 -13.90 -5.10
CA GLY A 30 13.08 -12.84 -4.28
C GLY A 30 12.00 -11.95 -3.67
N VAL A 31 12.04 -11.81 -2.35
CA VAL A 31 11.24 -10.84 -1.60
C VAL A 31 12.17 -9.95 -0.80
N SER A 32 11.98 -8.64 -0.91
CA SER A 32 12.69 -7.64 -0.11
C SER A 32 11.72 -6.84 0.74
N VAL A 33 12.20 -6.40 1.90
CA VAL A 33 11.50 -5.47 2.77
C VAL A 33 12.47 -4.37 3.13
N SER A 34 12.06 -3.13 2.96
CA SER A 34 12.85 -1.97 3.35
C SER A 34 12.03 -1.00 4.20
N ILE A 35 12.67 -0.46 5.23
CA ILE A 35 12.07 0.52 6.13
C ILE A 35 12.92 1.78 6.04
N GLN A 36 12.28 2.90 5.75
CA GLN A 36 12.85 4.22 5.90
C GLN A 36 12.24 4.88 7.14
N VAL A 37 13.12 5.30 8.06
CA VAL A 37 12.74 6.16 9.18
C VAL A 37 13.33 7.53 8.92
N GLY A 38 12.47 8.47 8.58
CA GLY A 38 12.82 9.87 8.37
C GLY A 38 12.83 10.64 9.68
N SER A 39 13.58 11.74 9.72
CA SER A 39 13.47 12.76 10.76
C SER A 39 12.95 14.06 10.17
N GLY A 40 11.97 14.68 10.83
CA GLY A 40 11.41 15.97 10.43
C GLY A 40 10.65 15.94 9.11
N LEU A 41 11.36 16.15 7.99
CA LEU A 41 10.83 16.45 6.67
C LEU A 41 10.49 15.23 5.79
N PHE A 42 10.91 14.03 6.19
CA PHE A 42 10.69 12.80 5.41
C PHE A 42 9.72 11.88 6.16
N PRO A 43 8.63 11.41 5.50
CA PRO A 43 7.75 10.44 6.10
C PRO A 43 8.48 9.10 6.30
N ASN A 44 8.02 8.35 7.29
CA ASN A 44 8.44 6.95 7.46
C ASN A 44 7.76 6.10 6.38
N SER A 45 8.52 5.21 5.74
CA SER A 45 7.98 4.27 4.75
C SER A 45 8.37 2.83 5.08
N LEU A 46 7.48 1.91 4.71
CA LEU A 46 7.74 0.47 4.63
C LEU A 46 7.42 0.06 3.20
N ASP A 47 8.43 -0.43 2.50
CA ASP A 47 8.32 -0.92 1.13
C ASP A 47 8.59 -2.43 1.13
N ILE A 48 7.59 -3.20 0.67
CA ILE A 48 7.71 -4.65 0.47
C ILE A 48 7.63 -4.89 -1.02
N GLU A 49 8.68 -5.43 -1.60
CA GLU A 49 8.78 -5.67 -3.04
C GLU A 49 9.01 -7.14 -3.33
N THR A 50 8.32 -7.62 -4.35
CA THR A 50 8.51 -8.95 -4.94
C THR A 50 8.24 -8.86 -6.43
N ILE A 51 8.85 -9.74 -7.21
CA ILE A 51 8.48 -9.95 -8.62
C ILE A 51 7.70 -11.26 -8.81
N ASP A 52 7.41 -11.97 -7.71
CA ASP A 52 6.60 -13.17 -7.70
C ASP A 52 5.12 -12.80 -7.62
N ASP A 53 4.46 -12.74 -8.78
CA ASP A 53 3.02 -12.50 -8.85
C ASP A 53 2.22 -13.60 -8.11
N ALA A 54 2.79 -14.80 -7.92
CA ALA A 54 2.11 -15.88 -7.21
C ALA A 54 1.91 -15.60 -5.72
N LEU A 55 2.64 -14.65 -5.12
CA LEU A 55 2.41 -14.24 -3.72
C LEU A 55 1.12 -13.42 -3.55
N PHE A 56 0.62 -12.83 -4.63
CA PHE A 56 -0.56 -11.98 -4.65
C PHE A 56 -1.86 -12.76 -4.84
N GLU A 57 -1.88 -14.09 -4.65
CA GLU A 57 -2.97 -15.02 -4.98
C GLU A 57 -4.42 -14.49 -4.96
N THR A 58 -4.89 -13.98 -3.81
CA THR A 58 -6.28 -13.55 -3.63
C THR A 58 -6.38 -12.30 -2.79
N VAL A 59 -7.48 -11.56 -2.96
CA VAL A 59 -7.80 -10.39 -2.15
C VAL A 59 -7.81 -10.70 -0.66
N GLY A 60 -8.38 -11.84 -0.27
CA GLY A 60 -8.43 -12.26 1.13
C GLY A 60 -7.04 -12.44 1.74
N LYS A 61 -6.13 -13.12 1.03
CA LYS A 61 -4.74 -13.32 1.50
C LYS A 61 -3.98 -12.00 1.60
N MET A 62 -4.10 -11.13 0.59
CA MET A 62 -3.45 -9.83 0.64
C MET A 62 -4.04 -8.90 1.70
N ALA A 63 -5.35 -8.92 1.91
CA ALA A 63 -5.99 -8.14 2.97
C ALA A 63 -5.51 -8.57 4.37
N VAL A 64 -5.21 -9.86 4.59
CA VAL A 64 -4.59 -10.34 5.84
C VAL A 64 -3.18 -9.77 6.02
N LEU A 65 -2.36 -9.77 4.96
CA LEU A 65 -1.01 -9.19 5.01
C LEU A 65 -1.06 -7.68 5.28
N VAL A 66 -1.91 -6.94 4.55
CA VAL A 66 -2.13 -5.51 4.74
C VAL A 66 -2.65 -5.23 6.16
N GLY A 67 -3.59 -6.04 6.66
CA GLY A 67 -4.09 -5.94 8.03
C GLY A 67 -2.98 -6.08 9.08
N ALA A 68 -2.07 -7.03 8.91
CA ALA A 68 -0.92 -7.20 9.80
C ALA A 68 0.02 -5.98 9.78
N ILE A 69 0.21 -5.33 8.63
CA ILE A 69 0.97 -4.08 8.52
C ILE A 69 0.26 -2.96 9.28
N ILE A 70 -1.06 -2.83 9.10
CA ILE A 70 -1.87 -1.79 9.75
C ILE A 70 -1.82 -1.93 11.27
N ASP A 71 -1.97 -3.15 11.78
CA ASP A 71 -1.97 -3.44 13.22
C ASP A 71 -0.62 -3.12 13.90
N VAL A 72 0.49 -3.19 13.16
CA VAL A 72 1.83 -2.97 13.70
C VAL A 72 2.28 -1.52 13.56
N LEU A 73 1.95 -0.87 12.43
CA LEU A 73 2.52 0.43 12.05
C LEU A 73 1.54 1.60 12.11
N GLU A 74 0.24 1.35 12.18
CA GLU A 74 -0.81 2.39 12.12
C GLU A 74 -0.57 3.42 11.00
N PRO A 75 -0.36 2.97 9.74
CA PRO A 75 0.09 3.83 8.66
C PRO A 75 -1.00 4.81 8.21
N GLN A 76 -0.61 5.95 7.63
CA GLN A 76 -1.56 6.90 7.05
C GLN A 76 -2.15 6.42 5.71
N TYR A 77 -1.49 5.47 5.03
CA TYR A 77 -2.05 4.71 3.91
C TYR A 77 -1.22 3.43 3.67
N VAL A 78 -1.79 2.47 2.95
CA VAL A 78 -1.05 1.32 2.38
C VAL A 78 -1.53 1.13 0.95
N SER A 79 -0.61 1.05 -0.02
CA SER A 79 -0.95 0.74 -1.42
C SER A 79 -0.37 -0.60 -1.84
N VAL A 80 -1.18 -1.44 -2.48
CA VAL A 80 -0.76 -2.71 -3.10
C VAL A 80 -0.95 -2.58 -4.60
N GLN A 81 0.15 -2.57 -5.35
CA GLN A 81 0.11 -2.36 -6.79
C GLN A 81 1.40 -2.84 -7.48
N PRO A 82 1.35 -3.21 -8.77
CA PRO A 82 2.55 -3.32 -9.58
C PRO A 82 3.28 -1.98 -9.62
N GLN A 83 4.61 -1.99 -9.50
CA GLN A 83 5.42 -0.77 -9.42
C GLN A 83 5.13 0.21 -10.58
N ALA A 84 4.97 -0.30 -11.80
CA ALA A 84 4.72 0.52 -12.99
C ALA A 84 3.33 1.21 -12.99
N TYR A 85 2.41 0.83 -12.09
CA TYR A 85 1.13 1.52 -11.94
C TYR A 85 1.30 2.98 -11.49
N SER A 86 2.40 3.32 -10.81
CA SER A 86 2.65 4.69 -10.32
C SER A 86 2.60 5.75 -11.42
N SER A 87 2.87 5.36 -12.67
CA SER A 87 2.84 6.24 -13.85
C SER A 87 1.49 6.21 -14.59
N MET A 88 0.50 5.48 -14.07
CA MET A 88 -0.82 5.27 -14.67
C MET A 88 -1.97 5.75 -13.79
N LYS A 89 -1.70 6.11 -12.53
CA LYS A 89 -2.66 6.74 -11.62
C LYS A 89 -3.08 8.12 -12.13
N VAL A 90 -4.25 8.58 -11.69
CA VAL A 90 -4.85 9.85 -12.14
C VAL A 90 -4.15 11.08 -11.54
N PHE A 91 -3.65 10.95 -10.31
CA PHE A 91 -3.10 12.06 -9.54
C PHE A 91 -1.68 11.77 -9.04
N ASP A 92 -0.69 12.48 -9.58
CA ASP A 92 0.72 12.32 -9.22
C ASP A 92 1.01 12.65 -7.74
N ASP A 93 0.26 13.59 -7.18
CA ASP A 93 0.44 14.12 -5.82
C ASP A 93 -0.32 13.34 -4.73
N LYS A 94 -1.01 12.24 -5.08
CA LYS A 94 -1.84 11.44 -4.17
C LYS A 94 -1.53 9.94 -4.24
N PRO A 95 -1.84 9.15 -3.20
CA PRO A 95 -1.76 7.70 -3.25
C PRO A 95 -2.59 7.13 -4.41
N GLY A 96 -2.01 6.20 -5.17
CA GLY A 96 -2.74 5.44 -6.18
C GLY A 96 -3.53 4.30 -5.53
N VAL A 97 -4.67 3.96 -6.13
CA VAL A 97 -5.48 2.82 -5.67
C VAL A 97 -4.84 1.50 -6.08
N GLY A 98 -4.38 1.40 -7.33
CA GLY A 98 -3.77 0.18 -7.85
C GLY A 98 -4.68 -1.02 -7.63
N TRP A 99 -4.18 -2.09 -7.00
CA TRP A 99 -5.02 -3.21 -6.60
C TRP A 99 -5.80 -2.93 -5.31
N MET A 100 -5.09 -2.45 -4.28
CA MET A 100 -5.67 -2.11 -2.98
C MET A 100 -5.10 -0.82 -2.43
N LEU A 101 -5.95 -0.04 -1.78
CA LEU A 101 -5.57 1.12 -1.00
C LEU A 101 -6.24 1.09 0.38
N TYR A 102 -5.44 1.08 1.43
CA TYR A 102 -5.91 1.36 2.78
C TYR A 102 -5.88 2.86 3.07
N LEU A 103 -6.94 3.36 3.71
CA LEU A 103 -6.99 4.68 4.34
C LEU A 103 -7.54 4.57 5.78
N PRO A 104 -7.03 5.37 6.75
CA PRO A 104 -7.47 5.39 8.14
C PRO A 104 -8.77 6.20 8.33
N GLN A 105 -9.78 5.89 7.52
CA GLN A 105 -11.11 6.45 7.59
C GLN A 105 -12.17 5.40 7.23
N ALA A 106 -13.35 5.50 7.84
CA ALA A 106 -14.46 4.60 7.55
C ALA A 106 -15.18 5.03 6.27
N LEU A 107 -15.03 4.21 5.21
CA LEU A 107 -15.68 4.41 3.91
C LEU A 107 -16.84 3.44 3.71
N THR A 108 -17.92 3.92 3.07
CA THR A 108 -19.10 3.11 2.72
C THR A 108 -19.21 2.86 1.22
N ALA A 109 -20.01 1.85 0.84
CA ALA A 109 -20.24 1.50 -0.56
C ALA A 109 -20.96 2.62 -1.33
N GLU A 110 -21.75 3.46 -0.66
CA GLU A 110 -22.39 4.63 -1.26
C GLU A 110 -21.37 5.72 -1.60
N GLN A 111 -20.30 5.86 -0.81
CA GLN A 111 -19.23 6.81 -1.07
C GLN A 111 -18.31 6.33 -2.19
N VAL A 112 -18.07 5.03 -2.30
CA VAL A 112 -17.15 4.46 -3.30
C VAL A 112 -17.82 3.31 -4.07
N PRO A 113 -18.88 3.57 -4.84
CA PRO A 113 -19.63 2.51 -5.53
C PRO A 113 -18.83 1.82 -6.62
N GLU A 114 -17.74 2.43 -7.09
CA GLU A 114 -16.81 1.83 -8.05
C GLU A 114 -15.90 0.75 -7.45
N ALA A 115 -15.69 0.73 -6.14
CA ALA A 115 -14.87 -0.29 -5.49
C ALA A 115 -15.58 -1.66 -5.56
N GLN A 116 -14.86 -2.70 -6.01
CA GLN A 116 -15.43 -4.05 -6.03
C GLN A 116 -15.54 -4.66 -4.63
N ALA A 117 -14.69 -4.22 -3.70
CA ALA A 117 -14.85 -4.54 -2.28
C ALA A 117 -14.35 -3.39 -1.40
N LEU A 118 -14.99 -3.24 -0.24
CA LEU A 118 -14.56 -2.40 0.86
C LEU A 118 -14.42 -3.27 2.11
N ILE A 119 -13.18 -3.44 2.58
CA ILE A 119 -12.87 -4.30 3.74
C ILE A 119 -12.67 -3.40 4.95
N PRO A 120 -13.56 -3.45 5.96
CA PRO A 120 -13.41 -2.62 7.16
C PRO A 120 -12.21 -3.09 7.99
N VAL A 121 -11.47 -2.13 8.53
CA VAL A 121 -10.34 -2.36 9.45
C VAL A 121 -10.61 -1.59 10.76
N PRO A 122 -10.50 -2.24 11.94
CA PRO A 122 -10.44 -3.69 12.13
C PRO A 122 -11.70 -4.40 11.60
N SER A 123 -11.63 -5.73 11.44
CA SER A 123 -12.74 -6.54 10.94
C SER A 123 -14.04 -6.36 11.76
N ALA A 124 -15.17 -6.70 11.13
CA ALA A 124 -16.52 -6.50 11.65
C ALA A 124 -16.68 -6.91 13.13
N GLY A 125 -17.42 -6.09 13.89
CA GLY A 125 -17.66 -6.29 15.33
C GLY A 125 -16.82 -5.39 16.26
N LYS A 126 -15.89 -4.61 15.70
CA LYS A 126 -15.18 -3.52 16.38
C LYS A 126 -15.51 -2.19 15.70
N LYS A 127 -15.19 -1.07 16.37
CA LYS A 127 -15.29 0.26 15.74
C LYS A 127 -14.29 0.32 14.58
N GLN A 128 -14.81 0.51 13.37
CA GLN A 128 -14.00 0.70 12.17
C GLN A 128 -13.17 1.99 12.29
N THR A 129 -11.87 1.86 12.06
CA THR A 129 -10.90 2.97 12.06
C THR A 129 -10.32 3.22 10.69
N GLY A 130 -10.48 2.28 9.74
CA GLY A 130 -10.10 2.46 8.35
C GLY A 130 -10.81 1.50 7.40
N THR A 131 -10.47 1.61 6.13
CA THR A 131 -11.02 0.77 5.07
C THR A 131 -9.92 0.41 4.07
N ILE A 132 -9.82 -0.87 3.70
CA ILE A 132 -9.09 -1.30 2.51
C ILE A 132 -10.06 -1.27 1.34
N ILE A 133 -9.76 -0.43 0.37
CA ILE A 133 -10.48 -0.26 -0.88
C ILE A 133 -9.85 -1.20 -1.91
N VAL A 134 -10.67 -2.03 -2.57
CA VAL A 134 -10.19 -3.02 -3.55
C VAL A 134 -10.75 -2.68 -4.92
N SER A 135 -9.86 -2.50 -5.90
CA SER A 135 -10.28 -2.24 -7.29
C SER A 135 -10.75 -3.51 -7.99
N VAL A 136 -10.03 -4.62 -7.85
CA VAL A 136 -10.32 -5.91 -8.51
C VAL A 136 -10.46 -7.00 -7.45
N ALA A 137 -11.64 -7.62 -7.33
CA ALA A 137 -11.96 -8.59 -6.28
C ALA A 137 -11.66 -10.05 -6.65
N ASP A 138 -11.89 -10.41 -7.92
CA ASP A 138 -11.94 -11.81 -8.37
C ASP A 138 -10.62 -12.34 -8.93
N GLU A 139 -9.64 -11.45 -9.20
CA GLU A 139 -8.33 -11.81 -9.75
C GLU A 139 -7.23 -10.85 -9.30
N VAL A 140 -5.98 -11.21 -9.61
CA VAL A 140 -4.81 -10.35 -9.35
C VAL A 140 -4.82 -9.18 -10.31
N PHE A 141 -4.62 -7.97 -9.78
CA PHE A 141 -4.52 -6.76 -10.58
C PHE A 141 -3.37 -6.85 -11.60
N SER A 142 -3.61 -6.35 -12.81
CA SER A 142 -2.66 -6.47 -13.92
C SER A 142 -2.72 -5.25 -14.80
N LEU A 143 -1.55 -4.68 -15.10
CA LEU A 143 -1.40 -3.55 -16.01
C LEU A 143 -1.70 -3.92 -17.47
N ALA A 144 -1.66 -5.21 -17.81
CA ALA A 144 -1.99 -5.69 -19.14
C ALA A 144 -3.51 -5.74 -19.38
N ASN A 145 -4.32 -5.63 -18.32
CA ASN A 145 -5.78 -5.53 -18.43
C ASN A 145 -6.20 -4.06 -18.24
N PRO A 146 -6.58 -3.34 -19.32
CA PRO A 146 -6.97 -1.94 -19.23
C PRO A 146 -8.15 -1.71 -18.28
N SER A 147 -9.07 -2.68 -18.17
CA SER A 147 -10.22 -2.56 -17.27
C SER A 147 -9.82 -2.52 -15.79
N HIS A 148 -8.69 -3.14 -15.41
CA HIS A 148 -8.17 -3.05 -14.05
C HIS A 148 -7.68 -1.62 -13.75
N VAL A 149 -6.89 -1.06 -14.66
CA VAL A 149 -6.37 0.31 -14.55
C VAL A 149 -7.51 1.32 -14.55
N ASP A 150 -8.47 1.20 -15.48
CA ASP A 150 -9.63 2.08 -15.57
C ASP A 150 -10.46 2.08 -14.29
N LEU A 151 -10.65 0.91 -13.68
CA LEU A 151 -11.43 0.78 -12.46
C LEU A 151 -10.72 1.43 -11.27
N ALA A 152 -9.42 1.19 -11.10
CA ALA A 152 -8.63 1.85 -10.07
C ALA A 152 -8.63 3.38 -10.25
N ASN A 153 -8.46 3.87 -11.48
CA ASN A 153 -8.50 5.29 -11.80
C ASN A 153 -9.88 5.92 -11.52
N ARG A 154 -10.98 5.19 -11.78
CA ARG A 154 -12.34 5.66 -11.42
C ARG A 154 -12.54 5.78 -9.91
N ILE A 155 -11.99 4.84 -9.14
CA ILE A 155 -12.01 4.91 -7.67
C ILE A 155 -11.20 6.13 -7.19
N GLU A 156 -10.02 6.38 -7.76
CA GLU A 156 -9.21 7.57 -7.44
C GLU A 156 -9.98 8.87 -7.67
N MET A 157 -10.61 9.03 -8.84
CA MET A 157 -11.46 10.19 -9.14
C MET A 157 -12.62 10.32 -8.15
N ARG A 158 -13.30 9.21 -7.82
CA ARG A 158 -14.41 9.21 -6.86
C ARG A 158 -14.00 9.66 -5.47
N LEU A 159 -12.83 9.22 -5.00
CA LEU A 159 -12.31 9.59 -3.68
C LEU A 159 -11.92 11.07 -3.67
N VAL A 160 -11.28 11.58 -4.73
CA VAL A 160 -10.92 13.00 -4.83
C VAL A 160 -12.15 13.91 -4.91
N ASP A 161 -13.17 13.54 -5.66
CA ASP A 161 -14.43 14.30 -5.78
C ASP A 161 -15.12 14.54 -4.42
N GLN A 162 -14.84 13.69 -3.43
CA GLN A 162 -15.40 13.75 -2.08
C GLN A 162 -14.38 14.19 -1.01
N ASP A 163 -13.20 14.63 -1.42
CA ASP A 163 -12.10 15.02 -0.52
C ASP A 163 -11.66 13.88 0.43
N LEU A 164 -11.75 12.63 -0.05
CA LEU A 164 -11.42 11.42 0.71
C LEU A 164 -10.00 10.91 0.44
N LEU A 165 -9.30 11.43 -0.58
CA LEU A 165 -7.94 11.00 -0.93
C LEU A 165 -6.93 12.11 -0.61
N PRO A 166 -6.11 11.96 0.45
CA PRO A 166 -5.16 13.00 0.85
C PRO A 166 -4.01 13.13 -0.16
N ARG A 167 -3.40 14.32 -0.23
CA ARG A 167 -2.14 14.52 -0.94
C ARG A 167 -0.98 14.02 -0.08
N TYR A 168 0.10 13.57 -0.71
CA TYR A 168 1.30 13.16 0.02
C TYR A 168 1.88 14.26 0.92
N ALA A 169 1.70 15.53 0.55
CA ALA A 169 2.17 16.67 1.33
C ALA A 169 1.34 16.93 2.60
N ASP A 170 0.15 16.33 2.70
CA ASP A 170 -0.77 16.50 3.83
C ASP A 170 -0.76 15.27 4.77
N LEU A 171 0.12 14.28 4.51
CA LEU A 171 0.28 13.04 5.29
C LEU A 171 1.33 13.16 6.41
#